data_AF-A0A9N8VF06-F1
#
_entry.id   AF-A0A9N8VF06-F1
#
_cell.length_a   1.000
_cell.length_b   1.000
_cell.length_c   1.000
_cell.angle_alpha   90.00
_cell.angle_beta   90.00
_cell.angle_gamma   90.00
#
_symmetry.space_group_name_H-M   'P 1'
#
loop_
_entity.id
_entity.type
_entity.pdbx_description
1 polymer ?
#
loop_
_entity_poly.entity_id
_entity_poly.type
_entity_poly.pdbx_seq_one_letter_code
_entity_poly.pdbx_strand_id
1 'polypeptide(L)'
;MDTEIDRAPNLMGKYLLAGWVMTNTVCPIQNCNVPLLRSKDNTVWFCVLCDKEPGNSKSETKQQPNILPPVTIVNEINDDDDKVDSVQQNSIPPPSQYDEIQMRRDQSQRASHLIAQHLLQGWALIDQICLNVTCYGVPLIRSRDKKKYCVICQNYYVNESELGLMKHHITGSVE
;
A
#
# COMPACT_ATOMS: atom_id res chain seq x y z
N MET A 1 18.80 32.39 13.47
CA MET A 1 17.59 32.98 12.84
C MET A 1 16.95 31.83 12.09
N ASP A 2 16.33 30.88 12.79
CA ASP A 2 16.01 29.56 12.18
C ASP A 2 14.71 28.93 12.73
N THR A 3 13.76 29.74 13.21
CA THR A 3 12.54 29.22 13.85
C THR A 3 11.35 29.03 12.88
N GLU A 4 11.46 29.49 11.63
CA GLU A 4 10.34 29.48 10.69
C GLU A 4 10.30 28.22 9.80
N ILE A 5 11.45 27.64 9.47
CA ILE A 5 11.57 26.46 8.61
C ILE A 5 11.06 25.19 9.31
N ASP A 6 11.24 25.09 10.63
CA ASP A 6 10.87 23.89 11.40
C ASP A 6 9.39 23.83 11.80
N ARG A 7 8.58 24.85 11.46
CA ARG A 7 7.20 24.94 11.93
C ARG A 7 6.30 23.85 11.33
N ALA A 8 6.42 23.59 10.03
CA ALA A 8 5.61 22.58 9.34
C ALA A 8 5.90 21.15 9.83
N PRO A 9 7.17 20.66 9.85
CA PRO A 9 7.49 19.31 10.32
C PRO A 9 7.05 19.05 11.76
N ASN A 10 7.22 20.04 12.66
CA ASN A 10 6.82 19.90 14.06
C ASN A 10 5.29 19.78 14.23
N LEU A 11 4.53 20.60 13.50
CA LEU A 11 3.06 20.52 13.53
C LEU A 11 2.58 19.21 12.89
N MET A 12 3.17 18.79 11.76
CA MET A 12 2.87 17.49 11.16
C MET A 12 3.12 16.36 12.16
N GLY A 13 4.29 16.37 12.82
CA GLY A 13 4.64 15.38 13.84
C GLY A 13 3.60 15.28 14.96
N LYS A 14 3.13 16.42 15.49
CA LYS A 14 2.05 16.48 16.48
C LYS A 14 0.79 15.74 16.01
N TYR A 15 0.33 15.99 14.79
CA TYR A 15 -0.89 15.40 14.25
C TYR A 15 -0.72 13.93 13.86
N LEU A 16 0.42 13.54 13.30
CA LEU A 16 0.74 12.14 13.00
C LEU A 16 0.77 11.28 14.28
N LEU A 17 1.36 11.79 15.36
CA LEU A 17 1.36 11.12 16.66
C LEU A 17 -0.04 11.07 17.28
N ALA A 18 -0.92 12.04 16.96
CA ALA A 18 -2.33 12.01 17.33
C ALA A 18 -3.18 11.09 16.43
N GLY A 19 -2.58 10.37 15.47
CA GLY A 19 -3.26 9.40 14.62
C GLY A 19 -3.88 9.97 13.34
N TRP A 20 -3.49 11.20 12.95
CA TRP A 20 -3.84 11.76 11.64
C TRP A 20 -2.97 11.14 10.55
N VAL A 21 -3.48 11.13 9.32
CA VAL A 21 -2.81 10.52 8.18
C VAL A 21 -2.32 11.61 7.24
N MET A 22 -1.02 11.65 6.96
CA MET A 22 -0.48 12.48 5.87
C MET A 22 -0.91 11.90 4.53
N THR A 23 -1.36 12.76 3.62
CA THR A 23 -1.84 12.38 2.30
C THR A 23 -0.80 12.70 1.22
N ASN A 24 -1.03 12.19 0.01
CA ASN A 24 -0.24 12.54 -1.18
C ASN A 24 -0.74 13.82 -1.88
N THR A 25 -1.74 14.51 -1.30
CA THR A 25 -2.26 15.77 -1.82
C THR A 25 -1.57 16.93 -1.11
N VAL A 26 -1.08 17.91 -1.87
CA VAL A 26 -0.46 19.13 -1.33
C VAL A 26 -1.50 20.22 -1.10
N CYS A 27 -1.18 21.17 -0.22
CA CYS A 27 -2.02 22.33 0.03
C CYS A 27 -2.27 23.12 -1.28
N PRO A 28 -3.52 23.52 -1.57
CA PRO A 28 -3.83 24.28 -2.80
C PRO A 28 -3.45 25.77 -2.71
N ILE A 29 -2.99 26.26 -1.55
CA ILE A 29 -2.60 27.66 -1.40
C ILE A 29 -1.26 27.90 -2.12
N GLN A 30 -1.22 28.99 -2.90
CA GLN A 30 -0.02 29.41 -3.62
C GLN A 30 1.18 29.53 -2.67
N ASN A 31 2.32 29.03 -3.13
CA ASN A 31 3.58 29.00 -2.36
C ASN A 31 3.55 28.12 -1.09
N CYS A 32 2.54 27.24 -0.92
CA CYS A 32 2.51 26.25 0.16
C CYS A 32 2.70 24.82 -0.38
N ASN A 33 3.85 24.22 -0.12
CA ASN A 33 4.17 22.84 -0.55
C ASN A 33 3.93 21.80 0.56
N VAL A 34 3.09 22.13 1.54
CA VAL A 34 2.81 21.27 2.70
C VAL A 34 1.76 20.22 2.33
N PRO A 35 2.03 18.92 2.55
CA PRO A 35 1.02 17.87 2.42
C PRO A 35 -0.20 18.11 3.32
N LEU A 36 -1.39 17.82 2.83
CA LEU A 36 -2.62 17.81 3.62
C LEU A 36 -2.62 16.61 4.57
N LEU A 37 -3.08 16.84 5.79
CA LEU A 37 -3.38 15.78 6.74
C LEU A 37 -4.89 15.54 6.76
N ARG A 38 -5.27 14.28 6.89
CA ARG A 38 -6.66 13.87 7.03
C ARG A 38 -6.92 13.14 8.34
N SER A 39 -8.14 13.20 8.82
CA SER A 39 -8.58 12.43 9.97
C SER A 39 -8.64 10.93 9.63
N LYS A 40 -8.64 10.08 10.67
CA LYS A 40 -8.66 8.62 10.51
C LYS A 40 -9.90 8.13 9.75
N ASP A 41 -11.04 8.77 10.00
CA ASP A 41 -12.34 8.55 9.36
C ASP A 41 -12.51 9.30 8.03
N ASN A 42 -11.47 10.02 7.57
CA ASN A 42 -11.44 10.72 6.29
C ASN A 42 -12.44 11.88 6.14
N THR A 43 -12.97 12.40 7.26
CA THR A 43 -13.98 13.47 7.28
C THR A 43 -13.39 14.87 7.26
N VAL A 44 -12.16 15.04 7.78
CA VAL A 44 -11.49 16.33 7.86
C VAL A 44 -10.18 16.27 7.11
N TRP A 45 -9.91 17.27 6.27
CA TRP A 45 -8.67 17.45 5.52
C TRP A 45 -8.19 18.87 5.74
N PHE A 46 -6.91 19.03 6.10
CA PHE A 46 -6.37 20.36 6.33
C PHE A 46 -4.85 20.43 6.18
N CYS A 47 -4.35 21.62 5.86
CA CYS A 47 -2.96 22.01 5.87
C CYS A 47 -2.59 22.56 7.24
N VAL A 48 -1.52 22.03 7.84
CA VAL A 48 -1.07 22.45 9.19
C VAL A 48 -0.59 23.91 9.28
N LEU A 49 -0.28 24.55 8.14
CA LEU A 49 0.16 25.96 8.11
C LEU A 49 -0.94 26.92 7.67
N CYS A 50 -1.79 26.50 6.75
CA CYS A 50 -2.74 27.37 6.08
C CYS A 50 -4.14 27.33 6.68
N ASP A 51 -4.55 26.18 7.21
CA ASP A 51 -5.90 25.99 7.73
C ASP A 51 -5.94 26.15 9.25
N LYS A 52 -7.11 26.47 9.77
CA LYS A 52 -7.35 26.55 11.22
C LYS A 52 -7.37 25.13 11.80
N GLU A 53 -6.77 24.95 12.98
CA GLU A 53 -6.70 23.65 13.63
C GLU A 53 -8.11 23.01 13.77
N PRO A 54 -8.29 21.77 13.30
CA PRO A 54 -9.57 21.09 13.39
C PRO A 54 -9.84 20.70 14.84
N GLY A 55 -10.93 21.24 15.41
CA GLY A 55 -11.39 20.89 16.76
C GLY A 55 -11.47 22.02 17.77
N ASN A 56 -11.16 23.27 17.41
CA ASN A 56 -11.27 24.41 18.33
C ASN A 56 -12.29 25.48 17.89
N SER A 57 -13.41 25.05 17.34
CA SER A 57 -14.54 25.95 17.03
C SER A 57 -15.59 25.85 18.12
N LYS A 58 -15.59 26.83 19.04
CA LYS A 58 -16.86 27.33 19.59
C LYS A 58 -17.67 27.87 18.41
N SER A 59 -18.94 27.48 18.37
CA SER A 59 -19.91 27.67 17.30
C SER A 59 -19.94 29.06 16.69
N GLU A 60 -20.03 29.13 15.35
CA GLU A 60 -20.94 30.05 14.68
C GLU A 60 -21.73 29.31 13.60
N THR A 61 -23.04 29.34 13.81
CA THR A 61 -24.12 28.80 12.99
C THR A 61 -24.35 29.65 11.75
N LYS A 62 -24.61 28.99 10.61
CA LYS A 62 -25.58 29.30 9.52
C LYS A 62 -25.06 28.62 8.24
N GLN A 63 -25.75 27.78 7.47
CA GLN A 63 -27.14 27.33 7.35
C GLN A 63 -27.14 25.97 6.64
N GLN A 64 -28.07 25.08 7.01
CA GLN A 64 -28.60 23.99 6.17
C GLN A 64 -29.43 24.59 5.02
N PRO A 65 -29.57 23.95 3.84
CA PRO A 65 -30.41 22.74 3.65
C PRO A 65 -29.71 21.71 2.71
N ASN A 66 -30.12 20.46 2.50
CA ASN A 66 -31.34 19.71 2.72
C ASN A 66 -30.96 18.21 2.69
N ILE A 67 -31.71 17.37 3.38
CA ILE A 67 -31.57 15.89 3.40
C ILE A 67 -32.22 15.30 2.14
N LEU A 68 -31.66 14.22 1.56
CA LEU A 68 -32.34 12.99 1.04
C LEU A 68 -31.29 11.98 0.45
N PRO A 69 -31.64 10.68 0.27
CA PRO A 69 -30.86 9.52 0.76
C PRO A 69 -30.11 8.77 -0.39
N PRO A 70 -29.54 7.54 -0.19
CA PRO A 70 -28.46 7.02 -1.02
C PRO A 70 -28.96 6.53 -2.37
N VAL A 71 -28.30 6.97 -3.45
CA VAL A 71 -28.51 6.45 -4.80
C VAL A 71 -27.46 5.38 -5.09
N THR A 72 -27.95 4.16 -5.28
CA THR A 72 -27.21 3.01 -5.79
C THR A 72 -27.37 2.98 -7.32
N ILE A 73 -26.34 3.32 -8.11
CA ILE A 73 -26.18 2.92 -9.53
C ILE A 73 -24.65 2.89 -9.80
N VAL A 74 -24.00 1.71 -9.80
CA VAL A 74 -23.67 0.85 -10.96
C VAL A 74 -22.89 1.58 -12.07
N ASN A 75 -21.65 1.12 -12.28
CA ASN A 75 -20.74 1.29 -13.41
C ASN A 75 -21.20 2.16 -14.60
N GLU A 76 -20.48 3.26 -14.82
CA GLU A 76 -20.14 3.69 -16.19
C GLU A 76 -18.64 3.98 -16.25
N ILE A 77 -17.96 3.10 -16.97
CA ILE A 77 -16.61 3.27 -17.50
C ILE A 77 -16.70 4.43 -18.49
N ASN A 78 -16.00 5.52 -18.21
CA ASN A 78 -15.62 6.47 -19.23
C ASN A 78 -14.10 6.41 -19.32
N ASP A 79 -13.65 5.65 -20.33
CA ASP A 79 -12.41 5.89 -21.05
C ASP A 79 -12.42 7.36 -21.49
N ASP A 80 -11.62 8.21 -20.87
CA ASP A 80 -11.21 9.47 -21.50
C ASP A 80 -9.74 9.75 -21.13
N ASP A 81 -8.95 9.85 -22.19
CA ASP A 81 -7.52 10.08 -22.24
C ASP A 81 -7.17 11.44 -21.59
N ASP A 82 -6.65 11.45 -20.36
CA ASP A 82 -5.98 12.62 -19.82
C ASP A 82 -4.53 12.32 -19.38
N LYS A 83 -3.65 12.67 -20.30
CA LYS A 83 -2.19 12.64 -20.27
C LYS A 83 -1.64 13.47 -19.10
N VAL A 84 -1.27 12.82 -18.00
CA VAL A 84 -0.53 13.48 -16.91
C VAL A 84 0.96 13.57 -17.27
N ASP A 85 1.33 14.68 -17.90
CA ASP A 85 2.73 15.10 -18.07
C ASP A 85 3.33 15.40 -16.69
N SER A 86 4.19 14.50 -16.22
CA SER A 86 5.01 14.70 -15.02
C SER A 86 6.47 14.43 -15.38
N VAL A 87 7.26 15.49 -15.35
CA VAL A 87 8.66 15.58 -15.75
C VAL A 87 9.30 16.48 -14.69
N GLN A 88 10.30 16.11 -13.88
CA GLN A 88 11.54 15.34 -14.11
C GLN A 88 12.01 14.79 -12.74
N GLN A 89 12.62 13.61 -12.63
CA GLN A 89 13.94 13.33 -13.21
C GLN A 89 13.90 12.22 -14.27
N ASN A 90 14.13 12.66 -15.50
CA ASN A 90 14.21 11.88 -16.72
C ASN A 90 15.53 11.10 -16.80
N SER A 91 15.45 9.79 -16.62
CA SER A 91 15.84 8.90 -17.70
C SER A 91 14.58 8.18 -18.12
N ILE A 92 13.97 8.62 -19.23
CA ILE A 92 12.90 7.86 -19.88
C ILE A 92 13.52 6.48 -20.11
N PRO A 93 13.02 5.42 -19.45
CA PRO A 93 13.54 4.09 -19.68
C PRO A 93 13.34 3.81 -21.18
N PRO A 94 14.32 3.19 -21.87
CA PRO A 94 14.09 2.73 -23.23
C PRO A 94 12.78 1.92 -23.27
N PRO A 95 12.03 1.89 -24.39
CA PRO A 95 10.71 1.29 -24.46
C PRO A 95 10.62 -0.11 -23.83
N SER A 96 11.68 -0.90 -23.95
CA SER A 96 11.80 -2.23 -23.34
C SER A 96 11.79 -2.26 -21.81
N GLN A 97 12.28 -1.21 -21.13
CA GLN A 97 12.30 -1.11 -19.68
C GLN A 97 10.95 -0.64 -19.10
N TYR A 98 10.14 0.09 -19.89
CA TYR A 98 8.78 0.46 -19.46
C TYR A 98 7.92 -0.79 -19.27
N ASP A 99 7.98 -1.72 -20.22
CA ASP A 99 7.26 -2.99 -20.16
C ASP A 99 7.66 -3.80 -18.92
N GLU A 100 8.95 -3.87 -18.59
CA GLU A 100 9.42 -4.60 -17.41
C GLU A 100 8.92 -3.99 -16.09
N ILE A 101 8.90 -2.65 -15.99
CA ILE A 101 8.37 -1.95 -14.82
C ILE A 101 6.87 -2.23 -14.65
N GLN A 102 6.10 -2.19 -15.74
CA GLN A 102 4.67 -2.49 -15.68
C GLN A 102 4.42 -3.95 -15.30
N MET A 103 5.15 -4.90 -15.90
CA MET A 103 5.06 -6.33 -15.54
C MET A 103 5.36 -6.57 -14.05
N ARG A 104 6.35 -5.86 -13.48
CA ARG A 104 6.67 -5.94 -12.04
C ARG A 104 5.53 -5.41 -11.18
N ARG A 105 4.90 -4.30 -11.56
CA ARG A 105 3.75 -3.73 -10.84
C ARG A 105 2.53 -4.64 -10.89
N ASP A 106 2.18 -5.13 -12.08
CA ASP A 106 1.04 -6.02 -12.29
C ASP A 106 1.19 -7.32 -11.51
N GLN A 107 2.40 -7.91 -11.54
CA GLN A 107 2.69 -9.08 -10.71
C GLN A 107 2.54 -8.78 -9.22
N SER A 108 3.06 -7.64 -8.75
CA SER A 108 2.96 -7.27 -7.34
C SER A 108 1.51 -7.10 -6.89
N GLN A 109 0.66 -6.51 -7.73
CA GLN A 109 -0.77 -6.37 -7.46
C GLN A 109 -1.47 -7.73 -7.38
N ARG A 110 -1.22 -8.62 -8.36
CA ARG A 110 -1.77 -9.98 -8.35
C ARG A 110 -1.28 -10.77 -7.13
N ALA A 111 0.01 -10.68 -6.80
CA ALA A 111 0.60 -11.37 -5.66
C ALA A 111 -0.06 -10.92 -4.36
N SER A 112 -0.21 -9.60 -4.16
CA SER A 112 -0.82 -9.02 -2.96
C SER A 112 -2.27 -9.49 -2.78
N HIS A 113 -3.04 -9.54 -3.87
CA HIS A 113 -4.42 -10.04 -3.84
C HIS A 113 -4.51 -11.51 -3.40
N LEU A 114 -3.70 -12.38 -4.01
CA LEU A 114 -3.70 -13.82 -3.70
C LEU A 114 -3.13 -14.12 -2.30
N ILE A 115 -2.09 -13.39 -1.87
CA ILE A 115 -1.56 -13.50 -0.51
C ILE A 115 -2.65 -13.15 0.49
N ALA A 116 -3.37 -12.04 0.30
CA ALA A 116 -4.46 -11.64 1.19
C ALA A 116 -5.54 -12.72 1.30
N GLN A 117 -5.93 -13.36 0.19
CA GLN A 117 -6.88 -14.48 0.20
C GLN A 117 -6.40 -15.65 1.06
N HIS A 118 -5.12 -16.04 0.96
CA HIS A 118 -4.56 -17.12 1.77
C HIS A 118 -4.41 -16.74 3.25
N LEU A 119 -4.05 -15.49 3.56
CA LEU A 119 -3.98 -15.02 4.94
C LEU A 119 -5.35 -15.11 5.63
N LEU A 120 -6.44 -14.79 4.93
CA LEU A 120 -7.80 -14.96 5.43
C LEU A 120 -8.18 -16.44 5.67
N GLN A 121 -7.56 -17.37 4.95
CA GLN A 121 -7.69 -18.81 5.18
C GLN A 121 -6.83 -19.32 6.37
N GLY A 122 -6.06 -18.43 7.00
CA GLY A 122 -5.18 -18.74 8.12
C GLY A 122 -3.81 -19.29 7.70
N TRP A 123 -3.34 -18.92 6.51
CA TRP A 123 -1.92 -19.07 6.14
C TRP A 123 -1.10 -17.94 6.77
N ALA A 124 0.23 -18.10 6.81
CA ALA A 124 1.14 -17.09 7.33
C ALA A 124 2.09 -16.57 6.26
N LEU A 125 2.29 -15.26 6.18
CA LEU A 125 3.39 -14.68 5.41
C LEU A 125 4.71 -14.98 6.12
N ILE A 126 5.77 -15.30 5.37
CA ILE A 126 7.10 -15.59 5.94
C ILE A 126 8.18 -14.68 5.34
N ASP A 127 9.26 -14.49 6.08
CA ASP A 127 10.41 -13.67 5.69
C ASP A 127 11.33 -14.40 4.69
N GLN A 128 10.75 -14.88 3.59
CA GLN A 128 11.46 -15.52 2.49
C GLN A 128 10.80 -15.14 1.17
N ILE A 129 11.61 -15.03 0.12
CA ILE A 129 11.16 -14.71 -1.23
C ILE A 129 11.17 -15.93 -2.15
N CYS A 130 10.35 -15.89 -3.19
CA CYS A 130 10.34 -16.88 -4.26
C CYS A 130 11.68 -16.86 -5.02
N LEU A 131 12.25 -18.05 -5.28
CA LEU A 131 13.52 -18.19 -6.01
C LEU A 131 13.33 -18.26 -7.53
N ASN A 132 12.09 -18.30 -8.02
CA ASN A 132 11.85 -18.30 -9.46
C ASN A 132 12.21 -16.92 -10.03
N VAL A 133 13.08 -16.89 -11.04
CA VAL A 133 13.57 -15.65 -11.67
C VAL A 133 12.47 -14.81 -12.33
N THR A 134 11.33 -15.42 -12.67
CA THR A 134 10.16 -14.70 -13.20
C THR A 134 9.29 -14.09 -12.10
N CYS A 135 9.54 -14.44 -10.83
CA CYS A 135 8.84 -13.89 -9.68
C CYS A 135 9.59 -12.71 -9.08
N TYR A 136 9.10 -11.48 -9.29
CA TYR A 136 9.81 -10.28 -8.88
C TYR A 136 9.57 -9.96 -7.41
N GLY A 137 10.42 -10.51 -6.53
CA GLY A 137 10.39 -10.19 -5.09
C GLY A 137 9.14 -10.68 -4.36
N VAL A 138 8.47 -11.71 -4.88
CA VAL A 138 7.23 -12.24 -4.30
C VAL A 138 7.55 -12.96 -2.99
N PRO A 139 6.99 -12.53 -1.85
CA PRO A 139 7.19 -13.23 -0.59
C PRO A 139 6.45 -14.58 -0.58
N LEU A 140 7.05 -15.57 0.07
CA LEU A 140 6.46 -16.88 0.26
C LEU A 140 5.43 -16.84 1.40
N ILE A 141 4.43 -17.70 1.30
CA ILE A 141 3.47 -17.97 2.37
C ILE A 141 3.63 -19.40 2.87
N ARG A 142 3.26 -19.64 4.11
CA ARG A 142 3.35 -20.94 4.77
C ARG A 142 1.95 -21.45 5.11
N SER A 143 1.67 -22.68 4.69
CA SER A 143 0.43 -23.38 5.03
C SER A 143 0.43 -23.84 6.48
N ARG A 144 -0.73 -24.31 6.97
CA ARG A 144 -0.86 -24.92 8.30
C ARG A 144 0.04 -26.16 8.46
N ASP A 145 0.25 -26.90 7.37
CA ASP A 145 1.17 -28.04 7.29
C ASP A 145 2.65 -27.65 7.16
N LYS A 146 2.97 -26.36 7.38
CA LYS A 146 4.33 -25.80 7.35
C LYS A 146 5.03 -25.83 5.98
N LYS A 147 4.30 -26.10 4.90
CA LYS A 147 4.82 -26.05 3.53
C LYS A 147 4.90 -24.59 3.07
N LYS A 148 6.02 -24.21 2.44
CA LYS A 148 6.20 -22.88 1.85
C LYS A 148 5.67 -22.88 0.42
N TYR A 149 5.04 -21.80 0.00
CA TYR A 149 4.35 -21.71 -1.28
C TYR A 149 4.46 -20.30 -1.87
N CYS A 150 4.66 -20.20 -3.18
CA CYS A 150 4.59 -18.95 -3.93
C CYS A 150 3.24 -18.85 -4.65
N VAL A 151 2.49 -17.77 -4.42
CA VAL A 151 1.17 -17.58 -5.04
C VAL A 151 1.22 -17.26 -6.54
N ILE A 152 2.36 -16.80 -7.05
CA ILE A 152 2.51 -16.43 -8.47
C ILE A 152 2.89 -17.63 -9.33
N CYS A 153 4.02 -18.28 -9.04
CA CYS A 153 4.48 -19.43 -9.80
C CYS A 153 3.89 -20.76 -9.32
N GLN A 154 3.12 -20.74 -8.22
CA GLN A 154 2.42 -21.90 -7.66
C GLN A 154 3.35 -23.04 -7.23
N ASN A 155 4.63 -22.74 -7.00
CA ASN A 155 5.61 -23.71 -6.55
C ASN A 155 5.63 -23.82 -5.02
N TYR A 156 5.83 -25.04 -4.54
CA TYR A 156 6.11 -25.34 -3.15
C TYR A 156 7.62 -25.42 -2.90
N TYR A 157 8.05 -24.93 -1.73
CA TYR A 157 9.44 -25.00 -1.27
C TYR A 157 9.48 -25.81 0.03
N VAL A 158 10.43 -26.75 0.09
CA VAL A 158 10.67 -27.59 1.27
C VAL A 158 11.68 -26.94 2.20
N ASN A 159 11.59 -27.25 3.50
CA ASN A 159 12.59 -26.85 4.48
C ASN A 159 13.76 -27.85 4.49
N GLU A 160 14.97 -27.38 4.78
CA GLU A 160 16.14 -28.26 4.97
C GLU A 160 15.92 -29.29 6.09
N SER A 161 15.16 -28.91 7.12
CA SER A 161 14.76 -29.77 8.24
C SER A 161 13.88 -30.96 7.80
N GLU A 162 13.09 -30.77 6.74
CA GLU A 162 12.16 -31.78 6.21
C GLU A 162 12.88 -32.78 5.29
N LEU A 163 13.91 -32.31 4.57
CA LEU A 163 14.81 -33.15 3.78
C LEU A 163 15.60 -34.15 4.64
N GLY A 164 15.92 -33.80 5.89
CA GLY A 164 16.59 -34.70 6.84
C GLY A 164 15.73 -35.91 7.24
N LEU A 165 14.42 -35.72 7.41
CA LEU A 165 13.50 -36.78 7.84
C LEU A 165 13.22 -37.80 6.73
N MET A 166 13.20 -37.38 5.46
CA MET A 166 12.99 -38.31 4.34
C MET A 166 14.16 -39.27 4.08
N LYS A 167 15.38 -38.94 4.54
CA LYS A 167 16.55 -39.83 4.42
C LYS A 167 16.49 -41.03 5.37
N HIS A 168 15.82 -40.91 6.51
CA HIS A 168 15.75 -41.98 7.51
C HIS A 168 14.63 -43.00 7.29
N HIS A 169 13.73 -42.77 6.32
CA HIS A 169 12.61 -43.68 6.07
C HIS A 169 12.87 -44.75 4.99
N ILE A 170 13.96 -44.65 4.23
CA ILE A 170 14.30 -45.59 3.15
C ILE A 170 15.16 -46.77 3.66
N THR A 171 15.78 -46.66 4.84
CA THR A 171 16.70 -47.69 5.38
C THR A 171 16.03 -48.70 6.30
N GLY A 172 14.70 -48.83 6.29
CA GLY A 172 13.93 -49.58 7.30
C GLY A 172 13.01 -50.68 6.78
N SER A 173 13.34 -51.35 5.67
CA SER A 173 12.62 -52.55 5.23
C SER A 173 13.55 -53.54 4.52
N VAL A 174 14.43 -54.14 5.30
CA VAL A 174 14.98 -55.47 5.02
C VAL A 174 15.00 -56.22 6.35
N GLU A 175 13.92 -56.93 6.66
CA GLU A 175 13.91 -58.22 7.37
C GLU A 175 12.55 -58.89 7.20
#